data_AF-A0A821N4Z9-F1
#
_entry.id   AF-A0A821N4Z9-F1
#
_cell.length_a   1.000
_cell.length_b   1.000
_cell.length_c   1.000
_cell.angle_alpha   90.00
_cell.angle_beta   90.00
_cell.angle_gamma   90.00
#
_symmetry.space_group_name_H-M   'P 1'
#
loop_
_entity.id
_entity.type
_entity.pdbx_description
1 polymer ?
#
loop_
_entity_poly.entity_id
_entity_poly.type
_entity_poly.pdbx_seq_one_letter_code
_entity_poly.pdbx_strand_id
1 'polypeptide(L)'
;TNIAANIVSPANDFAHLAPKKINFRTGGYITGVIGILIFPWKLIADPTGYIFTWLIAYSSLLGPVGGIMIVDYFFIRHKELQLNELYKHKGIYSYSNGFNTKAIIALLVGIIPNVPGFLVTVKLLPADTIASWIEHLYNYAWFVGFIVSGIVYRLLMKKK
;
A
#
# COMPACT_ATOMS: atom_id res chain seq x y z
N THR A 1 19.17 14.50 -3.84
CA THR A 1 18.24 13.72 -2.99
C THR A 1 16.96 13.30 -3.71
N ASN A 2 16.34 14.15 -4.56
CA ASN A 2 15.04 13.88 -5.18
C ASN A 2 15.00 12.69 -6.18
N ILE A 3 15.99 12.60 -7.09
CA ILE A 3 15.99 11.58 -8.15
C ILE A 3 16.02 10.15 -7.56
N ALA A 4 16.93 9.88 -6.63
CA ALA A 4 17.07 8.55 -6.03
C ALA A 4 15.83 8.12 -5.24
N ALA A 5 15.20 9.03 -4.49
CA ALA A 5 14.08 8.70 -3.61
C ALA A 5 12.74 8.61 -4.36
N ASN A 6 12.50 9.47 -5.34
CA ASN A 6 11.16 9.65 -5.91
C ASN A 6 11.03 9.20 -7.38
N ILE A 7 12.13 8.96 -8.09
CA ILE A 7 12.08 8.56 -9.51
C ILE A 7 12.47 7.10 -9.70
N VAL A 8 13.44 6.59 -8.94
CA VAL A 8 14.00 5.24 -9.15
C VAL A 8 12.96 4.15 -8.92
N SER A 9 12.22 4.18 -7.80
CA SER A 9 11.21 3.16 -7.48
C SER A 9 10.12 3.07 -8.55
N PRO A 10 9.35 4.15 -8.85
CA PRO A 10 8.28 4.06 -9.86
C PRO A 10 8.82 3.78 -11.27
N ALA A 11 10.02 4.26 -11.62
CA ALA A 11 10.63 3.92 -12.91
C ALA A 11 10.90 2.41 -13.03
N ASN A 12 11.35 1.78 -11.94
CA ASN A 12 11.56 0.35 -11.88
C ASN A 12 10.23 -0.43 -11.91
N ASP A 13 9.20 0.07 -11.21
CA ASP A 13 7.87 -0.53 -11.20
C ASP A 13 7.27 -0.55 -12.62
N PHE A 14 7.34 0.55 -13.36
CA PHE A 14 6.88 0.61 -14.76
C PHE A 14 7.69 -0.31 -15.68
N ALA A 15 9.01 -0.37 -15.51
CA ALA A 15 9.87 -1.26 -16.28
C ALA A 15 9.52 -2.74 -16.02
N HIS A 16 9.20 -3.11 -14.77
CA HIS A 16 8.80 -4.47 -14.42
C HIS A 16 7.36 -4.81 -14.81
N LEU A 17 6.47 -3.82 -14.92
CA LEU A 17 5.10 -4.02 -15.40
C LEU A 17 5.06 -4.45 -16.88
N ALA A 18 5.92 -3.84 -17.71
CA ALA A 18 5.97 -4.12 -19.15
C ALA A 18 7.41 -4.14 -19.68
N PRO A 19 8.23 -5.14 -19.30
CA PRO A 19 9.68 -5.15 -19.54
C PRO A 19 10.08 -5.18 -21.02
N LYS A 20 9.20 -5.68 -21.90
CA LYS A 20 9.42 -5.65 -23.36
C LYS A 20 9.18 -4.26 -23.99
N LYS A 21 8.50 -3.36 -23.29
CA LYS A 21 8.05 -2.05 -23.82
C LYS A 21 8.67 -0.86 -23.07
N ILE A 22 8.97 -1.03 -21.78
CA ILE A 22 9.40 0.06 -20.89
C ILE A 22 10.75 -0.32 -20.29
N ASN A 23 11.78 0.45 -20.62
CA ASN A 23 13.07 0.39 -19.94
C ASN A 23 13.13 1.45 -18.82
N PHE A 24 14.16 1.38 -17.97
CA PHE A 24 14.32 2.29 -16.83
C PHE A 24 14.25 3.77 -17.21
N ARG A 25 14.87 4.16 -18.33
CA ARG A 25 14.83 5.55 -18.82
C ARG A 25 13.42 6.01 -19.18
N THR A 26 12.69 5.15 -19.90
CA THR A 26 11.29 5.40 -20.28
C THR A 26 10.39 5.45 -19.04
N GLY A 27 10.60 4.55 -18.08
CA GLY A 27 9.94 4.57 -16.77
C GLY A 27 10.19 5.88 -16.02
N GLY A 28 11.42 6.40 -16.05
CA GLY A 28 11.75 7.70 -15.45
C GLY A 28 10.99 8.87 -16.08
N TYR A 29 10.84 8.88 -17.41
CA TYR A 29 10.02 9.88 -18.09
C TYR A 29 8.54 9.77 -17.72
N ILE A 30 7.99 8.55 -17.67
CA ILE A 30 6.59 8.31 -17.25
C ILE A 30 6.37 8.84 -15.82
N THR A 31 7.26 8.51 -14.89
CA THR A 31 7.22 9.01 -13.51
C THR A 31 7.22 10.54 -13.46
N GLY A 32 8.14 11.18 -14.21
CA GLY A 32 8.23 12.64 -14.23
C GLY A 32 6.97 13.31 -14.74
N VAL A 33 6.39 12.79 -15.83
CA VAL A 33 5.14 13.31 -16.41
C VAL A 33 3.99 13.14 -15.43
N ILE A 34 3.79 11.94 -14.87
CA ILE A 34 2.73 11.69 -13.89
C ILE A 34 2.91 12.57 -12.65
N GLY A 35 4.14 12.73 -12.16
CA GLY A 35 4.45 13.58 -11.02
C GLY A 35 4.04 15.04 -11.22
N ILE A 36 4.21 15.59 -12.42
CA ILE A 36 3.73 16.93 -12.76
C ILE A 36 2.19 16.96 -12.85
N LEU A 37 1.59 15.96 -13.48
CA LEU A 37 0.13 15.86 -13.68
C LEU A 37 -0.67 15.65 -12.39
N ILE A 38 -0.04 15.22 -11.29
CA ILE A 38 -0.67 15.16 -9.96
C ILE A 38 -0.86 16.57 -9.35
N PHE A 39 -0.27 17.62 -9.97
CA PHE A 39 -0.31 18.99 -9.46
C PHE A 39 0.18 19.09 -8.01
N PRO A 40 1.40 18.62 -7.68
CA PRO A 40 1.88 18.55 -6.30
C PRO A 40 1.89 19.91 -5.59
N TRP A 41 2.01 21.01 -6.35
CA TRP A 41 1.90 22.37 -5.82
C TRP A 41 0.54 22.69 -5.20
N LYS A 42 -0.55 22.05 -5.65
CA LYS A 42 -1.87 22.21 -5.01
C LYS A 42 -1.94 21.47 -3.68
N LEU A 43 -1.26 20.33 -3.55
CA LEU A 43 -1.22 19.57 -2.30
C LEU A 43 -0.44 20.33 -1.23
N ILE A 44 0.72 20.88 -1.57
CA ILE A 44 1.54 21.63 -0.59
C ILE A 44 0.98 23.01 -0.24
N ALA A 45 0.07 23.57 -1.05
CA ALA A 45 -0.56 24.86 -0.77
C ALA A 45 -1.50 24.81 0.45
N ASP A 46 -2.00 23.63 0.83
CA ASP A 46 -2.74 23.40 2.06
C ASP A 46 -1.99 22.36 2.94
N PRO A 47 -1.09 22.81 3.83
CA PRO A 47 -0.32 21.91 4.69
C PRO A 47 -1.19 21.06 5.61
N THR A 48 -2.32 21.61 6.08
CA THR A 48 -3.24 20.90 6.99
C THR A 48 -3.97 19.79 6.25
N GLY A 49 -4.54 20.09 5.08
CA GLY A 49 -5.14 19.07 4.20
C GLY A 49 -4.12 18.03 3.74
N TYR A 50 -2.89 18.45 3.40
CA TYR A 50 -1.81 17.55 3.04
C TYR A 50 -1.48 16.55 4.15
N ILE A 51 -1.27 17.03 5.38
CA ILE A 51 -0.89 16.17 6.50
C ILE A 51 -2.07 15.30 6.94
N PHE A 52 -3.20 15.91 7.30
CA PHE A 52 -4.28 15.20 7.99
C PHE A 52 -5.24 14.47 7.04
N THR A 53 -5.34 14.90 5.79
CA THR A 53 -6.18 14.21 4.81
C THR A 53 -5.33 13.30 3.93
N TRP A 54 -4.36 13.84 3.19
CA TRP A 54 -3.64 13.07 2.18
C TRP A 54 -2.69 12.04 2.82
N LEU A 55 -1.75 12.47 3.67
CA LEU A 55 -0.71 11.59 4.21
C LEU A 55 -1.29 10.48 5.09
N ILE A 56 -2.29 10.78 5.91
CA ILE A 56 -2.94 9.74 6.74
C ILE A 56 -3.72 8.76 5.86
N ALA A 57 -4.46 9.24 4.86
CA ALA A 57 -5.20 8.35 3.95
C ALA A 57 -4.25 7.41 3.22
N TYR A 58 -3.15 7.94 2.69
CA TYR A 58 -2.12 7.14 2.05
C TYR A 58 -1.47 6.14 3.01
N SER A 59 -1.20 6.57 4.24
CA SER A 59 -0.64 5.71 5.29
C SER A 59 -1.58 4.56 5.65
N SER A 60 -2.91 4.79 5.61
CA SER A 60 -3.93 3.76 5.83
C SER A 60 -3.92 2.64 4.79
N LEU A 61 -3.40 2.93 3.59
CA LEU A 61 -3.26 1.95 2.50
C LEU A 61 -1.89 1.25 2.54
N LEU A 62 -0.82 1.99 2.82
CA LEU A 62 0.53 1.45 2.87
C LEU A 62 0.82 0.59 4.11
N GLY A 63 0.27 0.96 5.27
CA GLY A 63 0.43 0.19 6.50
C GLY A 63 0.07 -1.29 6.31
N PRO A 64 -1.12 -1.60 5.79
CA PRO A 64 -1.53 -2.95 5.46
C PRO A 64 -0.58 -3.73 4.53
N VAL A 65 -0.11 -3.08 3.46
CA VAL A 65 0.85 -3.71 2.53
C VAL A 65 2.14 -4.07 3.26
N GLY A 66 2.67 -3.15 4.08
CA GLY A 66 3.85 -3.39 4.90
C GLY A 66 3.66 -4.56 5.89
N GLY A 67 2.50 -4.62 6.56
CA GLY A 67 2.16 -5.70 7.50
C GLY A 67 2.17 -7.07 6.83
N ILE A 68 1.53 -7.18 5.66
CA ILE A 68 1.51 -8.41 4.86
C ILE A 68 2.92 -8.81 4.42
N MET A 69 3.71 -7.87 3.89
CA MET A 69 5.07 -8.16 3.40
C MET A 69 6.00 -8.63 4.51
N ILE A 70 5.97 -7.97 5.67
CA ILE A 70 6.78 -8.36 6.83
C ILE A 70 6.40 -9.76 7.30
N VAL A 71 5.11 -10.05 7.42
CA VAL A 71 4.63 -11.37 7.83
C VAL A 71 4.98 -12.45 6.82
N ASP A 72 4.77 -12.19 5.52
CA ASP A 72 5.07 -13.14 4.45
C ASP A 72 6.56 -13.52 4.46
N TYR A 73 7.44 -12.52 4.46
CA TYR A 73 8.87 -12.77 4.34
C TYR A 73 9.46 -13.38 5.62
N PHE A 74 9.23 -12.77 6.78
CA PHE A 74 9.92 -13.19 8.01
C PHE A 74 9.25 -14.38 8.72
N PHE A 75 7.92 -14.48 8.70
CA PHE A 75 7.19 -15.43 9.53
C PHE A 75 6.61 -16.62 8.78
N ILE A 76 6.21 -16.44 7.51
CA ILE A 76 5.67 -17.53 6.69
C ILE A 76 6.79 -18.22 5.89
N ARG A 77 7.69 -17.42 5.31
CA ARG A 77 8.77 -17.92 4.45
C ARG A 77 10.13 -18.01 5.12
N HIS A 78 10.23 -17.57 6.37
CA HIS A 78 11.48 -17.63 7.14
C HIS A 78 12.69 -17.01 6.43
N LYS A 79 12.47 -15.92 5.68
CA LYS A 79 13.45 -15.17 4.86
C LYS A 79 13.97 -15.94 3.64
N GLU A 80 13.29 -17.00 3.22
CA GLU A 80 13.66 -17.80 2.05
C GLU A 80 12.70 -17.53 0.88
N LEU A 81 13.24 -17.02 -0.22
CA LEU A 81 12.52 -16.81 -1.48
C LEU A 81 13.16 -17.63 -2.59
N GLN A 82 12.34 -18.33 -3.37
CA GLN A 82 12.80 -19.04 -4.56
C GLN A 82 12.88 -18.04 -5.72
N LEU A 83 14.06 -17.45 -5.91
CA LEU A 83 14.29 -16.40 -6.90
C LEU A 83 13.79 -16.78 -8.29
N ASN A 84 14.10 -17.99 -8.76
CA ASN A 84 13.68 -18.47 -10.08
C ASN A 84 12.16 -18.53 -10.24
N GLU A 85 11.43 -18.79 -9.17
CA GLU A 85 9.96 -18.87 -9.19
C GLU A 85 9.31 -17.48 -9.23
N LEU A 86 9.96 -16.43 -8.73
CA LEU A 86 9.44 -15.05 -8.78
C LEU A 86 9.35 -14.52 -10.23
N TYR A 87 10.15 -15.06 -11.14
CA TYR A 87 10.18 -14.65 -12.55
C TYR A 87 9.41 -15.60 -13.48
N LYS A 88 8.64 -16.56 -12.93
CA LYS A 88 7.80 -17.48 -13.70
C LYS A 88 6.33 -17.08 -13.64
N HIS A 89 5.67 -17.02 -14.79
CA HIS A 89 4.22 -16.76 -14.85
C HIS A 89 3.38 -17.87 -14.20
N LYS A 90 3.86 -19.12 -14.24
CA LYS A 90 3.25 -20.30 -13.63
C LYS A 90 4.23 -20.91 -12.64
N GLY A 91 4.39 -20.27 -11.49
CA GLY A 91 5.27 -20.71 -10.41
C GLY A 91 4.53 -20.78 -9.07
N ILE A 92 5.28 -21.06 -8.01
CA ILE A 92 4.69 -21.17 -6.65
C ILE A 92 4.07 -19.86 -6.13
N TYR A 93 4.43 -18.72 -6.73
CA TYR A 93 3.92 -17.39 -6.40
C TYR A 93 2.77 -16.94 -7.31
N SER A 94 2.28 -17.79 -8.22
CA SER A 94 1.17 -17.44 -9.12
C SER A 94 -0.21 -17.51 -8.44
N TYR A 95 -0.33 -18.23 -7.32
CA TYR A 95 -1.57 -18.38 -6.55
C TYR A 95 -2.81 -18.65 -7.45
N SER A 96 -3.92 -17.93 -7.23
CA SER A 96 -5.13 -18.01 -8.04
C SER A 96 -5.11 -16.90 -9.09
N ASN A 97 -4.87 -17.27 -10.34
CA ASN A 97 -4.85 -16.35 -11.49
C ASN A 97 -3.91 -15.13 -11.31
N GLY A 98 -2.74 -15.35 -10.68
CA GLY A 98 -1.76 -14.28 -10.41
C GLY A 98 -1.95 -13.57 -9.07
N PHE A 99 -3.01 -13.88 -8.31
CA PHE A 99 -3.35 -13.17 -7.07
C PHE A 99 -3.43 -14.10 -5.86
N ASN A 100 -2.80 -13.66 -4.77
CA ASN A 100 -2.99 -14.28 -3.47
C ASN A 100 -4.28 -13.74 -2.82
N THR A 101 -5.38 -14.49 -2.94
CA THR A 101 -6.68 -14.12 -2.32
C THR A 101 -6.55 -13.86 -0.82
N LYS A 102 -5.68 -14.61 -0.11
CA LYS A 102 -5.47 -14.43 1.33
C LYS A 102 -4.80 -13.09 1.64
N ALA A 103 -3.86 -12.65 0.80
CA ALA A 103 -3.25 -11.32 0.91
C ALA A 103 -4.26 -10.21 0.63
N ILE A 104 -5.11 -10.37 -0.38
CA ILE A 104 -6.18 -9.40 -0.70
C ILE A 104 -7.17 -9.27 0.46
N ILE A 105 -7.61 -10.38 1.04
CA ILE A 105 -8.50 -10.36 2.22
C ILE A 105 -7.81 -9.65 3.38
N ALA A 106 -6.55 -9.98 3.68
CA ALA A 106 -5.80 -9.32 4.75
C ALA A 106 -5.63 -7.81 4.52
N LEU A 107 -5.42 -7.39 3.27
CA LEU A 107 -5.32 -5.99 2.88
C LEU A 107 -6.64 -5.26 3.16
N LEU A 108 -7.76 -5.79 2.69
CA LEU A 108 -9.09 -5.19 2.89
C LEU A 108 -9.43 -5.11 4.38
N VAL A 109 -9.19 -6.17 5.15
CA VAL A 109 -9.44 -6.19 6.60
C VAL A 109 -8.55 -5.19 7.34
N GLY A 110 -7.32 -4.95 6.88
CA GLY A 110 -6.46 -3.90 7.44
C GLY A 110 -6.92 -2.47 7.12
N ILE A 111 -7.59 -2.25 5.98
CA ILE A 111 -8.07 -0.92 5.56
C ILE A 111 -9.39 -0.56 6.25
N ILE A 112 -10.32 -1.52 6.38
CA ILE A 112 -11.69 -1.30 6.88
C ILE A 112 -11.78 -0.47 8.18
N PRO A 113 -10.97 -0.74 9.22
CA PRO A 113 -11.03 0.03 10.47
C PRO A 113 -10.76 1.53 10.32
N ASN A 114 -10.04 1.93 9.26
CA ASN A 114 -9.67 3.32 9.00
C ASN A 114 -10.73 4.08 8.20
N VAL A 115 -11.65 3.38 7.53
CA VAL A 115 -12.65 3.97 6.62
C VAL A 115 -13.56 4.98 7.33
N PRO A 116 -14.11 4.71 8.53
CA PRO A 116 -15.01 5.66 9.18
C PRO A 116 -14.32 7.00 9.49
N GLY A 117 -13.11 6.98 10.07
CA GLY A 117 -12.36 8.21 10.37
C GLY A 117 -11.88 8.95 9.10
N PHE A 118 -11.57 8.22 8.02
CA PHE A 118 -11.33 8.83 6.72
C PHE A 118 -12.55 9.60 6.21
N LEU A 119 -13.75 9.00 6.25
CA LEU A 119 -14.99 9.61 5.77
C LEU A 119 -15.37 10.88 6.55
N VAL A 120 -15.11 10.92 7.86
CA VAL A 120 -15.25 12.13 8.69
C VAL A 120 -14.23 13.19 8.26
N THR A 121 -12.97 12.80 8.09
CA THR A 121 -11.88 13.72 7.70
C THR A 121 -12.15 14.41 6.37
N VAL A 122 -12.69 13.69 5.39
CA VAL A 122 -13.05 14.24 4.06
C VAL A 122 -14.44 14.89 4.04
N LYS A 123 -15.08 15.07 5.20
CA LYS A 123 -16.38 15.72 5.39
C LYS A 123 -17.54 15.05 4.64
N LEU A 124 -17.42 13.75 4.37
CA LEU A 124 -18.51 12.93 3.80
C LEU A 124 -19.45 12.39 4.89
N LEU A 125 -18.99 12.32 6.13
CA LEU A 125 -19.79 11.99 7.31
C LEU A 125 -19.64 13.08 8.38
N PRO A 126 -20.73 13.45 9.08
CA PRO A 126 -20.66 14.28 10.27
C PRO A 126 -19.90 13.57 11.41
N ALA A 127 -19.10 14.31 12.18
CA ALA A 127 -18.26 13.74 13.24
C ALA A 127 -19.06 13.09 14.39
N ASP A 128 -20.29 13.53 14.61
CA ASP A 128 -21.23 13.00 15.62
C ASP A 128 -21.86 11.65 15.22
N THR A 129 -21.68 11.20 13.97
CA THR A 129 -22.24 9.91 13.51
C THR A 129 -21.47 8.69 13.95
N ILE A 130 -20.21 8.85 14.37
CA ILE A 130 -19.30 7.74 14.68
C ILE A 130 -18.76 7.93 16.10
N ALA A 131 -18.55 6.83 16.83
CA ALA A 131 -17.94 6.90 18.15
C ALA A 131 -16.53 7.51 18.07
N SER A 132 -16.21 8.45 18.97
CA SER A 132 -14.96 9.21 18.95
C SER A 132 -13.69 8.35 18.90
N TRP A 133 -13.69 7.19 19.57
CA TRP A 133 -12.55 6.27 19.53
C TRP A 133 -12.32 5.66 18.14
N ILE A 134 -13.36 5.49 17.32
CA ILE A 134 -13.25 4.98 15.94
C ILE A 134 -12.69 6.07 15.02
N GLU A 135 -13.09 7.32 15.23
CA GLU A 135 -12.50 8.45 14.53
C GLU A 135 -10.99 8.55 14.84
N HIS A 136 -10.62 8.43 16.12
CA HIS A 136 -9.21 8.51 16.54
C HIS A 136 -8.33 7.35 16.06
N LEU A 137 -8.89 6.20 15.67
CA LEU A 137 -8.11 5.12 15.03
C LEU A 137 -7.42 5.60 13.74
N TYR A 138 -8.07 6.51 13.01
CA TYR A 138 -7.53 7.03 11.75
C TYR A 138 -6.23 7.81 11.96
N ASN A 139 -6.04 8.48 13.10
CA ASN A 139 -4.76 9.12 13.43
C ASN A 139 -3.59 8.13 13.53
N TYR A 140 -3.89 6.84 13.76
CA TYR A 140 -2.92 5.75 13.83
C TYR A 140 -3.07 4.76 12.66
N ALA A 141 -3.67 5.20 11.54
CA ALA A 141 -4.10 4.31 10.47
C ALA A 141 -3.02 3.38 9.93
N TRP A 142 -1.77 3.87 9.88
CA TRP A 142 -0.62 3.05 9.49
C TRP A 142 -0.43 1.84 10.40
N PHE A 143 -0.39 2.06 11.72
CA PHE A 143 -0.14 1.01 12.72
C PHE A 143 -1.31 0.04 12.81
N VAL A 144 -2.54 0.56 12.81
CA VAL A 144 -3.76 -0.25 12.81
C VAL A 144 -3.78 -1.16 11.58
N GLY A 145 -3.58 -0.59 10.40
CA GLY A 145 -3.57 -1.34 9.15
C GLY A 145 -2.43 -2.36 9.08
N PHE A 146 -1.23 -1.99 9.51
CA PHE A 146 -0.06 -2.88 9.57
C PHE A 146 -0.31 -4.09 10.48
N ILE A 147 -0.77 -3.87 11.71
CA ILE A 147 -0.98 -4.94 12.69
C ILE A 147 -2.13 -5.85 12.27
N VAL A 148 -3.27 -5.27 11.89
CA VAL A 148 -4.48 -6.03 11.54
C VAL A 148 -4.22 -6.89 10.31
N SER A 149 -3.70 -6.31 9.22
CA SER A 149 -3.40 -7.06 8.00
C SER A 149 -2.34 -8.14 8.23
N GLY A 150 -1.30 -7.85 9.02
CA GLY A 150 -0.25 -8.82 9.35
C GLY A 150 -0.80 -10.03 10.11
N ILE A 151 -1.62 -9.79 11.14
CA ILE A 151 -2.26 -10.86 11.92
C ILE A 151 -3.18 -11.69 11.02
N VAL A 152 -4.07 -11.04 10.27
CA VAL A 152 -5.03 -11.72 9.38
C VAL A 152 -4.28 -12.55 8.33
N TYR A 153 -3.28 -11.96 7.67
CA TYR A 153 -2.46 -12.67 6.69
C TYR A 153 -1.78 -13.88 7.29
N ARG A 154 -1.18 -13.73 8.49
CA ARG A 154 -0.55 -14.84 9.21
C ARG A 154 -1.53 -15.97 9.47
N LEU A 155 -2.73 -15.66 9.97
CA LEU A 155 -3.76 -16.64 10.28
C LEU A 155 -4.25 -17.37 9.02
N LEU A 156 -4.46 -16.64 7.93
CA LEU A 156 -4.91 -17.22 6.65
C LEU A 156 -3.82 -18.07 5.97
N MET A 157 -2.55 -17.68 6.11
CA MET A 157 -1.41 -18.37 5.48
C MET A 157 -0.83 -19.51 6.31
N LYS A 158 -1.13 -19.58 7.61
CA LYS A 158 -0.72 -20.70 8.46
C LYS A 158 -1.29 -22.00 7.88
N LYS A 159 -0.41 -22.91 7.45
CA LYS A 159 -0.82 -24.28 7.11
C LYS A 159 -1.37 -24.95 8.38
N LYS A 160 -2.49 -25.66 8.25
CA LYS A 160 -2.87 -26.66 9.26
C LYS A 160 -1.84 -27.78 9.23
#